data_AF-A0A956J1V5-F1
#
_entry.id   AF-A0A956J1V5-F1
#
_cell.length_a   1.000
_cell.length_b   1.000
_cell.length_c   1.000
_cell.angle_alpha   90.00
_cell.angle_beta   90.00
_cell.angle_gamma   90.00
#
_symmetry.space_group_name_H-M   'P 1'
#
loop_
_entity.id
_entity.type
_entity.pdbx_description
1 polymer ?
#
loop_
_entity_poly.entity_id
_entity_poly.type
_entity_poly.pdbx_seq_one_letter_code
_entity_poly.pdbx_strand_id
1 'polypeptide(L)'
;MQPYQPPKDESHGLNVPAGADDIELARPKTVVNAAVLALCGSGVLSILLVLQMLANFRIRGIASVILYSLLLLGAGNLIVGLQLRRLVRWAAPASVIVSTLTALVSIAWGLTSLMGLVFSLLAPLSSLACCSACLLSFLARKDALVGASARERLRSGGFDLGT
;
A
#
# COMPACT_ATOMS: atom_id res chain seq x y z
N MET A 1 -13.21 19.03 -33.56
CA MET A 1 -12.91 18.22 -32.37
C MET A 1 -13.77 16.98 -32.42
N GLN A 2 -13.18 15.80 -32.58
CA GLN A 2 -13.95 14.54 -32.54
C GLN A 2 -14.36 14.27 -31.08
N PRO A 3 -15.63 13.98 -30.79
CA PRO A 3 -16.06 13.57 -29.46
C PRO A 3 -15.36 12.25 -29.10
N TYR A 4 -14.75 12.20 -27.91
CA TYR A 4 -14.10 11.02 -27.37
C TYR A 4 -15.08 9.84 -27.36
N GLN A 5 -14.78 8.80 -28.14
CA GLN A 5 -15.46 7.52 -28.08
C GLN A 5 -14.58 6.57 -27.26
N PRO A 6 -15.06 6.07 -26.10
CA PRO A 6 -14.31 5.07 -25.36
C PRO A 6 -14.16 3.79 -26.21
N PRO A 7 -13.00 3.12 -26.17
CA PRO A 7 -12.82 1.85 -26.87
C PRO A 7 -13.82 0.83 -26.31
N LYS A 8 -14.55 0.16 -27.21
CA LYS A 8 -15.38 -1.00 -26.87
C LYS A 8 -14.44 -2.17 -26.54
N ASP A 9 -14.06 -2.29 -25.27
CA ASP A 9 -13.29 -3.44 -24.78
C ASP A 9 -14.23 -4.67 -24.76
N GLU A 10 -14.31 -5.40 -25.88
CA GLU A 10 -15.03 -6.68 -25.96
C GLU A 10 -14.23 -7.84 -25.32
N SER A 11 -12.94 -7.64 -24.99
CA SER A 11 -12.04 -8.69 -24.50
C SER A 11 -12.11 -8.97 -22.99
N HIS A 12 -12.77 -8.12 -22.22
CA HIS A 12 -13.02 -8.35 -20.81
C HIS A 12 -14.49 -8.01 -20.55
N GLY A 13 -15.32 -8.98 -20.19
CA GLY A 13 -16.76 -8.83 -19.97
C GLY A 13 -17.19 -7.89 -18.84
N LEU A 14 -16.45 -6.80 -18.57
CA LEU A 14 -16.94 -5.62 -17.87
C LEU A 14 -17.55 -4.68 -18.91
N ASN A 15 -18.88 -4.68 -19.00
CA ASN A 15 -19.64 -3.58 -19.59
C ASN A 15 -19.35 -2.30 -18.78
N VAL A 16 -18.42 -1.48 -19.25
CA VAL A 16 -18.17 -0.13 -18.70
C VAL A 16 -18.99 0.86 -19.53
N PRO A 17 -19.95 1.60 -18.95
CA PRO A 17 -20.75 2.56 -19.71
C PRO A 17 -19.93 3.82 -20.07
N ALA A 18 -20.36 4.52 -21.12
CA ALA A 18 -19.51 5.41 -21.90
C ALA A 18 -19.24 6.77 -21.22
N GLY A 19 -17.96 7.12 -21.03
CA GLY A 19 -17.43 8.49 -20.89
C GLY A 19 -17.60 9.17 -19.53
N ALA A 20 -18.79 9.14 -18.93
CA ALA A 20 -19.03 9.70 -17.59
C ALA A 20 -18.54 8.76 -16.48
N ASP A 21 -18.67 7.45 -16.69
CA ASP A 21 -18.25 6.43 -15.72
C ASP A 21 -16.74 6.36 -15.54
N ASP A 22 -15.94 6.63 -16.58
CA ASP A 22 -14.48 6.61 -16.48
C ASP A 22 -13.95 7.72 -15.54
N ILE A 23 -14.63 8.87 -15.46
CA ILE A 23 -14.27 9.94 -14.51
C ILE A 23 -14.57 9.53 -13.08
N GLU A 24 -15.69 8.84 -12.85
CA GLU A 24 -16.05 8.32 -11.53
C GLU A 24 -15.13 7.15 -11.11
N LEU A 25 -14.78 6.28 -12.06
CA LEU A 25 -13.84 5.17 -11.88
C LEU A 25 -12.39 5.65 -11.64
N ALA A 26 -12.01 6.80 -12.19
CA ALA A 26 -10.69 7.42 -12.00
C ALA A 26 -10.53 8.09 -10.62
N ARG A 27 -11.60 8.21 -9.83
CA ARG A 27 -11.54 8.72 -8.45
C ARG A 27 -11.14 7.60 -7.49
N PRO A 28 -10.23 7.87 -6.54
CA PRO A 28 -9.86 6.88 -5.54
C PRO A 28 -11.05 6.57 -4.63
N LYS A 29 -11.54 5.33 -4.69
CA LYS A 29 -12.62 4.83 -3.82
C LYS A 29 -12.19 4.87 -2.36
N THR A 30 -13.16 4.89 -1.44
CA THR A 30 -12.93 4.88 0.02
C THR A 30 -12.01 3.74 0.46
N VAL A 31 -12.14 2.56 -0.16
CA VAL A 31 -11.29 1.39 0.10
C VAL A 31 -9.82 1.64 -0.26
N VAL A 32 -9.55 2.33 -1.38
CA VAL A 32 -8.18 2.70 -1.78
C VAL A 32 -7.59 3.72 -0.80
N ASN A 33 -8.39 4.72 -0.39
CA ASN A 33 -7.94 5.70 0.61
C ASN A 33 -7.65 5.05 1.97
N ALA A 34 -8.49 4.09 2.40
CA ALA A 34 -8.25 3.32 3.62
C ALA A 34 -6.96 2.49 3.51
N ALA A 35 -6.71 1.84 2.37
CA ALA A 35 -5.47 1.12 2.13
C ALA A 35 -4.24 2.04 2.15
N VAL A 36 -4.33 3.23 1.57
CA VAL A 36 -3.26 4.25 1.64
C VAL A 36 -2.98 4.65 3.08
N LEU A 37 -4.02 4.95 3.87
CA LEU A 37 -3.86 5.31 5.28
C LEU A 37 -3.23 4.16 6.09
N ALA A 38 -3.66 2.92 5.85
CA ALA A 38 -3.11 1.76 6.53
C ALA A 38 -1.64 1.49 6.14
N LEU A 39 -1.28 1.62 4.85
CA LEU A 39 0.11 1.49 4.39
C LEU A 39 1.00 2.59 4.99
N CYS A 40 0.59 3.84 4.91
CA CYS A 40 1.35 4.95 5.48
C CYS A 40 1.44 4.84 7.01
N GLY A 41 0.33 4.51 7.68
CA GLY A 41 0.28 4.34 9.14
C GLY A 41 1.16 3.19 9.63
N SER A 42 1.10 2.03 8.97
CA SER A 42 1.98 0.90 9.29
C SER A 42 3.46 1.21 9.02
N GLY A 43 3.76 1.95 7.95
CA GLY A 43 5.12 2.41 7.65
C GLY A 43 5.67 3.34 8.73
N VAL A 44 4.90 4.34 9.16
CA VAL A 44 5.26 5.25 10.26
C VAL A 44 5.46 4.48 11.56
N LEU A 45 4.53 3.60 11.93
CA LEU A 45 4.65 2.79 13.14
C LEU A 45 5.88 1.89 13.12
N SER A 46 6.20 1.28 11.98
CA SER A 46 7.40 0.44 11.82
C SER A 46 8.68 1.26 12.02
N ILE A 47 8.75 2.47 11.45
CA ILE A 47 9.90 3.36 11.62
C ILE A 47 10.03 3.81 13.07
N LEU A 48 8.92 4.21 13.71
CA LEU A 48 8.92 4.62 15.12
C LEU A 48 9.35 3.47 16.04
N LEU A 49 8.91 2.24 15.78
CA LEU A 49 9.34 1.06 16.51
C LEU A 49 10.85 0.86 16.39
N VAL A 50 11.41 0.95 15.17
CA VAL A 50 12.87 0.79 14.96
C VAL A 50 13.64 1.91 15.67
N LEU A 51 13.20 3.16 15.56
CA LEU A 51 13.83 4.30 16.25
C LEU A 51 13.78 4.13 17.78
N GLN A 52 12.64 3.71 18.34
CA GLN A 52 12.52 3.41 19.75
C GLN A 52 13.50 2.31 20.18
N MET A 53 13.61 1.23 19.40
CA MET A 53 14.49 0.11 19.71
C MET A 53 15.97 0.51 19.63
N LEU A 54 16.37 1.29 18.62
CA LEU A 54 17.74 1.79 18.48
C LEU A 54 18.11 2.80 19.59
N ALA A 55 17.15 3.60 20.05
CA ALA A 55 17.37 4.56 21.13
C ALA A 55 17.51 3.89 22.51
N ASN A 56 16.74 2.83 22.76
CA ASN A 56 16.69 2.17 24.08
C ASN A 56 17.65 0.98 24.21
N PHE A 57 18.03 0.32 23.11
CA PHE A 57 18.78 -0.93 23.15
C PHE A 57 19.91 -0.97 22.12
N ARG A 58 21.08 -1.47 22.54
CA ARG A 58 22.16 -1.85 21.62
C ARG A 58 21.91 -3.27 21.10
N ILE A 59 21.09 -3.37 20.06
CA ILE A 59 20.68 -4.64 19.46
C ILE A 59 21.80 -5.15 18.56
N ARG A 60 22.27 -6.39 18.80
CA ARG A 60 23.32 -7.05 18.03
C ARG A 60 22.83 -8.40 17.49
N GLY A 61 23.48 -8.91 16.46
CA GLY A 61 23.15 -10.21 15.85
C GLY A 61 21.90 -10.18 14.96
N ILE A 62 21.23 -11.32 14.80
CA ILE A 62 20.12 -11.53 13.85
C ILE A 62 18.95 -10.54 14.08
N ALA A 63 18.69 -10.16 15.33
CA ALA A 63 17.67 -9.19 15.69
C ALA A 63 17.87 -7.81 15.02
N SER A 64 19.13 -7.40 14.79
CA SER A 64 19.42 -6.14 14.09
C SER A 64 19.02 -6.19 12.62
N VAL A 65 19.18 -7.35 11.95
CA VAL A 65 18.78 -7.55 10.55
C VAL A 65 17.27 -7.41 10.39
N ILE A 66 16.49 -7.96 11.34
CA ILE A 66 15.03 -7.86 11.34
C ILE A 66 14.60 -6.38 11.46
N LEU A 67 15.23 -5.62 12.35
CA LEU A 67 14.92 -4.20 12.54
C LEU A 67 15.27 -3.34 11.32
N TYR A 68 16.44 -3.52 10.71
CA TYR A 68 16.78 -2.80 9.50
C TYR A 68 15.89 -3.18 8.31
N SER A 69 15.46 -4.45 8.25
CA SER A 69 14.46 -4.89 7.27
C SER A 69 13.11 -4.22 7.49
N LEU A 70 12.64 -4.10 8.75
CA LEU A 70 11.43 -3.36 9.09
C LEU A 70 11.53 -1.89 8.71
N LEU A 71 12.70 -1.26 8.89
CA LEU A 71 12.92 0.12 8.49
C LEU A 71 12.76 0.30 6.97
N LEU A 72 13.44 -0.56 6.19
CA LEU A 72 13.38 -0.53 4.72
C LEU A 72 11.97 -0.83 4.21
N LEU A 73 11.30 -1.84 4.78
CA LEU A 73 9.94 -2.21 4.41
C LEU A 73 8.92 -1.15 4.83
N GLY A 74 9.10 -0.52 5.99
CA GLY A 74 8.27 0.59 6.45
C GLY A 74 8.38 1.81 5.54
N ALA A 75 9.59 2.16 5.10
CA ALA A 75 9.81 3.18 4.07
C ALA A 75 9.18 2.78 2.73
N GLY A 76 9.29 1.50 2.35
CA GLY A 76 8.63 0.94 1.17
C GLY A 76 7.09 1.10 1.22
N ASN A 77 6.46 0.81 2.35
CA ASN A 77 5.02 0.98 2.54
C ASN A 77 4.58 2.45 2.40
N LEU A 78 5.38 3.39 2.91
CA LEU A 78 5.12 4.82 2.73
C LEU A 78 5.18 5.24 1.25
N ILE A 79 6.25 4.85 0.56
CA ILE A 79 6.43 5.17 -0.86
C ILE A 79 5.29 4.57 -1.68
N VAL A 80 5.03 3.27 -1.49
CA VAL A 80 3.98 2.57 -2.24
C VAL A 80 2.59 3.09 -1.89
N GLY A 81 2.32 3.43 -0.64
CA GLY A 81 1.06 4.08 -0.22
C GLY A 81 0.84 5.42 -0.94
N LEU A 82 1.87 6.26 -1.03
CA LEU A 82 1.81 7.52 -1.77
C LEU A 82 1.59 7.30 -3.28
N GLN A 83 2.23 6.28 -3.86
CA GLN A 83 2.05 5.94 -5.29
C GLN A 83 0.68 5.31 -5.56
N LEU A 84 0.12 4.56 -4.60
CA LEU A 84 -1.21 3.98 -4.69
C LEU A 84 -2.29 5.08 -4.66
N ARG A 85 -2.07 6.16 -3.88
CA ARG A 85 -2.93 7.35 -3.90
C ARG A 85 -2.95 8.03 -5.28
N ARG A 86 -1.82 8.00 -5.99
CA ARG A 86 -1.70 8.50 -7.37
C ARG A 86 -2.26 7.53 -8.42
N LEU A 87 -2.85 6.40 -7.98
CA LEU A 87 -3.41 5.36 -8.85
C LEU A 87 -2.41 4.88 -9.92
N VAL A 88 -1.15 4.73 -9.54
CA VAL A 88 -0.11 4.24 -10.43
C VAL A 88 -0.25 2.73 -10.60
N ARG A 89 -0.30 2.25 -11.85
CA ARG A 89 -0.62 0.85 -12.19
C ARG A 89 0.31 -0.18 -11.51
N TRP A 90 1.60 0.14 -11.36
CA TRP A 90 2.56 -0.73 -10.68
C TRP A 90 2.46 -0.68 -9.14
N ALA A 91 1.83 0.34 -8.56
CA ALA A 91 1.69 0.47 -7.11
C ALA A 91 0.71 -0.55 -6.52
N ALA A 92 -0.29 -1.00 -7.29
CA ALA A 92 -1.26 -2.00 -6.85
C ALA A 92 -0.66 -3.41 -6.61
N PRO A 93 0.16 -3.98 -7.52
CA PRO A 93 0.87 -5.22 -7.21
C PRO A 93 2.00 -5.01 -6.19
N ALA A 94 2.68 -3.87 -6.22
CA ALA A 94 3.75 -3.56 -5.27
C ALA A 94 3.24 -3.44 -3.82
N SER A 95 2.05 -2.86 -3.61
CA SER A 95 1.48 -2.70 -2.27
C SER A 95 1.23 -4.04 -1.61
N VAL A 96 0.76 -5.03 -2.36
CA VAL A 96 0.54 -6.40 -1.86
C VAL A 96 1.86 -7.06 -1.49
N ILE A 97 2.88 -6.97 -2.35
CA ILE A 97 4.19 -7.60 -2.10
C ILE A 97 4.85 -6.98 -0.86
N VAL A 98 4.95 -5.64 -0.81
CA VAL A 98 5.63 -4.95 0.29
C VAL A 98 4.85 -5.12 1.59
N SER A 99 3.52 -5.01 1.59
CA SER A 99 2.72 -5.22 2.81
C SER A 99 2.78 -6.67 3.32
N THR A 100 2.84 -7.66 2.44
CA THR A 100 3.00 -9.07 2.83
C THR A 100 4.36 -9.31 3.46
N LEU A 101 5.44 -8.81 2.84
CA LEU A 101 6.79 -8.89 3.42
C LEU A 101 6.85 -8.18 4.77
N THR A 102 6.28 -6.98 4.87
CA THR A 102 6.25 -6.22 6.12
C THR A 102 5.49 -6.98 7.21
N ALA A 103 4.34 -7.59 6.90
CA ALA A 103 3.58 -8.38 7.85
C ALA A 103 4.37 -9.60 8.36
N LEU A 104 5.04 -10.34 7.46
CA LEU A 104 5.88 -11.49 7.85
C LEU A 104 7.02 -11.07 8.78
N VAL A 105 7.74 -10.01 8.43
CA VAL A 105 8.86 -9.52 9.24
C VAL A 105 8.36 -8.95 10.57
N SER A 106 7.21 -8.27 10.60
CA SER A 106 6.63 -7.74 11.84
C SER A 106 6.16 -8.85 12.77
N ILE A 107 5.57 -9.93 12.24
CA ILE A 107 5.20 -11.12 13.02
C ILE A 107 6.46 -11.78 13.61
N ALA A 108 7.50 -11.97 12.80
CA ALA A 108 8.78 -12.53 13.27
C ALA A 108 9.39 -11.68 14.39
N TRP A 109 9.35 -10.35 14.27
CA TRP A 109 9.81 -9.45 15.32
C TRP A 109 8.93 -9.52 16.58
N GLY A 110 7.61 -9.59 16.42
CA GLY A 110 6.67 -9.75 17.52
C GLY A 110 6.92 -11.02 18.32
N LEU A 111 7.15 -12.14 17.64
CA LEU A 111 7.52 -13.42 18.27
C LEU A 111 8.86 -13.31 19.02
N THR A 112 9.85 -12.67 18.41
CA THR A 112 11.16 -12.46 19.04
C THR A 112 11.04 -11.59 20.30
N SER A 113 10.21 -10.55 20.24
CA SER A 113 9.97 -9.63 21.37
C SER A 113 9.26 -10.33 22.54
N LEU A 114 8.31 -11.23 22.23
CA LEU A 114 7.62 -12.06 23.22
C LEU A 114 8.57 -13.05 23.92
N MET A 115 9.48 -13.66 23.16
CA MET A 115 10.45 -14.63 23.71
C MET A 115 11.62 -13.96 24.46
N GLY A 116 11.98 -12.72 24.11
CA GLY A 116 13.18 -12.04 24.60
C GLY A 116 12.99 -10.98 25.69
N LEU A 117 11.79 -10.86 26.29
CA LEU A 117 11.43 -9.89 27.33
C LEU A 117 11.57 -8.39 26.95
N VAL A 118 11.80 -8.05 25.68
CA VAL A 118 11.80 -6.65 25.20
C VAL A 118 10.36 -6.21 24.95
N PHE A 119 9.64 -5.95 26.04
CA PHE A 119 8.23 -5.60 25.98
C PHE A 119 8.06 -4.14 25.53
N SER A 120 7.77 -3.92 24.25
CA SER A 120 7.32 -2.62 23.74
C SER A 120 5.88 -2.72 23.27
N LEU A 121 5.02 -1.82 23.77
CA LEU A 121 3.63 -1.65 23.32
C LEU A 121 3.55 -1.35 21.81
N LEU A 122 4.61 -0.79 21.21
CA LEU A 122 4.66 -0.50 19.77
C LEU A 122 4.82 -1.76 18.92
N ALA A 123 5.41 -2.84 19.45
CA ALA A 123 5.61 -4.07 18.68
C ALA A 123 4.29 -4.76 18.27
N PRO A 124 3.33 -5.04 19.18
CA PRO A 124 2.04 -5.62 18.80
C PRO A 124 1.20 -4.65 17.96
N LEU A 125 1.24 -3.35 18.24
CA LEU A 125 0.52 -2.33 17.44
C LEU A 125 1.04 -2.26 16.01
N SER A 126 2.36 -2.29 15.83
CA SER A 126 3.00 -2.32 14.50
C SER A 126 2.58 -3.57 13.72
N SER A 127 2.57 -4.74 14.37
CA SER A 127 2.14 -5.99 13.74
C SER A 127 0.67 -5.96 13.31
N LEU A 128 -0.22 -5.48 14.17
CA LEU A 128 -1.65 -5.30 13.83
C LEU A 128 -1.84 -4.30 12.68
N ALA A 129 -1.08 -3.21 12.68
CA ALA A 129 -1.10 -2.22 11.60
C ALA A 129 -0.61 -2.81 10.28
N CYS A 130 0.46 -3.63 10.29
CA CYS A 130 0.97 -4.29 9.08
C CYS A 130 -0.02 -5.32 8.53
N CYS A 131 -0.67 -6.11 9.40
CA CYS A 131 -1.70 -7.06 8.98
C CYS A 131 -2.92 -6.35 8.37
N SER A 132 -3.41 -5.27 8.98
CA SER A 132 -4.53 -4.50 8.43
C SER A 132 -4.15 -3.81 7.10
N ALA A 133 -2.93 -3.28 6.98
CA ALA A 133 -2.41 -2.73 5.73
C ALA A 133 -2.33 -3.79 4.61
N CYS A 134 -1.92 -5.01 4.94
CA CYS A 134 -1.90 -6.14 4.00
C CYS A 134 -3.31 -6.49 3.51
N LEU A 135 -4.25 -6.69 4.42
CA LEU A 135 -5.66 -6.99 4.09
C LEU A 135 -6.29 -5.90 3.23
N LEU A 136 -6.13 -4.63 3.61
CA LEU A 136 -6.67 -3.50 2.85
C LEU A 136 -5.99 -3.35 1.48
N SER A 137 -4.70 -3.65 1.37
CA SER A 137 -3.99 -3.65 0.09
C SER A 137 -4.51 -4.74 -0.85
N PHE A 138 -4.83 -5.94 -0.32
CA PHE A 138 -5.46 -7.00 -1.09
C PHE A 138 -6.86 -6.59 -1.58
N LEU A 139 -7.69 -6.01 -0.71
CA LEU A 139 -9.04 -5.55 -1.06
C LEU A 139 -9.01 -4.41 -2.09
N ALA A 140 -8.11 -3.44 -1.90
CA ALA A 140 -7.98 -2.27 -2.77
C ALA A 140 -7.33 -2.59 -4.13
N ARG A 141 -6.68 -3.75 -4.30
CA ARG A 141 -5.92 -4.08 -5.52
C ARG A 141 -6.77 -3.98 -6.79
N LYS A 142 -7.97 -4.58 -6.77
CA LYS A 142 -8.86 -4.59 -7.94
C LYS A 142 -9.29 -3.17 -8.30
N ASP A 143 -9.74 -2.40 -7.30
CA ASP A 143 -10.20 -1.03 -7.51
C ASP A 143 -9.07 -0.10 -7.96
N ALA A 144 -7.86 -0.26 -7.42
CA ALA A 144 -6.69 0.53 -7.82
C ALA A 144 -6.27 0.24 -9.27
N LEU A 145 -6.32 -1.03 -9.72
CA LEU A 145 -6.03 -1.39 -11.11
C LEU A 145 -7.08 -0.84 -12.08
N VAL A 146 -8.36 -0.91 -11.71
CA VAL A 146 -9.46 -0.34 -12.52
C VAL A 146 -9.30 1.17 -12.63
N GLY A 147 -9.08 1.88 -11.52
CA GLY A 147 -8.86 3.33 -11.54
C GLY A 147 -7.62 3.76 -12.30
N ALA A 148 -6.52 2.99 -12.20
CA ALA A 148 -5.30 3.23 -12.98
C ALA A 148 -5.56 3.08 -14.49
N SER A 149 -6.30 2.04 -14.90
CA SER A 149 -6.66 1.83 -16.31
C SER A 149 -7.58 2.92 -16.85
N ALA A 150 -8.53 3.40 -16.05
CA ALA A 150 -9.42 4.50 -16.42
C ALA A 150 -8.63 5.81 -16.62
N ARG A 151 -7.67 6.11 -15.73
CA ARG A 151 -6.76 7.26 -15.90
C ARG A 151 -5.92 7.15 -17.17
N GLU A 152 -5.41 5.95 -17.50
CA GLU A 152 -4.63 5.72 -18.71
C GLU A 152 -5.47 5.94 -19.98
N ARG A 153 -6.74 5.50 -19.98
CA ARG A 153 -7.71 5.76 -21.06
C ARG A 153 -8.07 7.25 -21.19
N LEU A 154 -8.30 7.95 -20.08
CA LEU A 154 -8.60 9.39 -20.12
C LEU A 154 -7.41 10.20 -20.61
N ARG A 155 -6.19 9.82 -20.23
CA ARG A 155 -4.96 10.46 -20.71
C ARG A 155 -4.74 10.24 -22.21
N SER A 156 -5.03 9.06 -22.75
CA SER A 156 -4.96 8.83 -24.20
C SER A 156 -6.05 9.60 -24.96
N GLY A 157 -7.17 9.90 -24.31
CA GLY A 157 -8.23 10.80 -24.79
C GLY A 157 -7.94 12.30 -24.68
N GLY A 158 -6.77 12.70 -24.16
CA GLY A 158 -6.38 14.10 -23.99
C GLY A 158 -6.93 14.79 -22.73
N PHE A 159 -7.57 14.04 -21.83
CA PHE A 159 -8.01 14.55 -20.53
C PHE A 159 -6.94 14.26 -19.47
N ASP A 160 -6.26 15.31 -19.00
CA ASP A 160 -5.35 15.23 -17.86
C ASP A 160 -6.11 15.55 -16.57
N LEU A 161 -6.32 14.53 -15.74
CA LEU A 161 -6.98 14.69 -14.44
C LEU A 161 -6.06 15.25 -13.35
N GLY A 162 -4.79 15.54 -13.68
CA GLY A 162 -3.77 15.89 -12.70
C GLY A 162 -3.34 14.68 -11.85
N THR A 163 -2.13 14.78 -11.31
CA THR A 163 -1.50 13.73 -10.48
C THR A 163 -1.98 13.71 -9.04
#